data_AF-A0A510KH42-F1
#
_entry.id   AF-A0A510KH42-F1
#
_cell.length_a   1.000
_cell.length_b   1.000
_cell.length_c   1.000
_cell.angle_alpha   90.00
_cell.angle_beta   90.00
_cell.angle_gamma   90.00
#
_symmetry.space_group_name_H-M   'P 1'
#
loop_
_entity.id
_entity.type
_entity.pdbx_description
1 polymer ?
#
loop_
_entity_poly.entity_id
_entity_poly.type
_entity_poly.pdbx_seq_one_letter_code
_entity_poly.pdbx_strand_id
1 'polypeptide(L)'
;MENEIVKYNNDFNNQALRSFTAEELNLLITLFHKLKEKGTNIFEYSFYELKKLIRLEKNMTTKEFVNTIMNVNKKLLSLNYTYRENNTIVQMTIFKTFKIKIDKQILMISLNEDFRFLLNDFNKEWTRFELKEFITLKSSYTKEFYRRMKQFKNTGFWRCSLDEFRYLMDIPESYKVVNIDTRVLKPIMKELGEKYNLKIEKKYGFSGGRGRSRVVEFEFRFNTEKKIKENISSNNDELSLPNETKKIETTPKKVLRVVEAFPEVKKEKNLTLKERIEKEIGILKNGIQSNTSLLIGLMEDPKRSLDNPVIVTVRKKLVEKNSKLTKLEKFYSLDDDKIDENMKEKIENLLKSGAEN
;
A
#
# COMPACT_ATOMS: atom_id res chain seq x y z
N MET A 1 7.70 20.55 16.09
CA MET A 1 6.41 19.84 16.22
C MET A 1 6.69 18.37 15.95
N GLU A 2 6.31 17.50 16.86
CA GLU A 2 6.45 16.05 16.70
C GLU A 2 5.75 15.61 15.40
N ASN A 3 6.39 14.81 14.57
CA ASN A 3 5.77 14.38 13.31
C ASN A 3 4.60 13.44 13.64
N GLU A 4 3.37 13.90 13.44
CA GLU A 4 2.17 13.10 13.66
C GLU A 4 2.15 11.92 12.70
N ILE A 5 2.47 10.71 13.20
CA ILE A 5 2.55 9.50 12.40
C ILE A 5 1.22 8.73 12.43
N VAL A 6 0.74 8.32 11.27
CA VAL A 6 -0.30 7.30 11.12
C VAL A 6 0.40 5.96 10.90
N LYS A 7 -0.09 4.91 11.57
CA LYS A 7 0.35 3.53 11.35
C LYS A 7 -0.83 2.58 11.55
N TYR A 8 -1.04 1.66 10.62
CA TYR A 8 -2.07 0.64 10.70
C TYR A 8 -1.66 -0.61 9.88
N ASN A 9 -2.30 -1.75 10.17
CA ASN A 9 -2.10 -3.01 9.47
C ASN A 9 -2.58 -2.95 8.01
N ASN A 10 -1.84 -3.55 7.08
CA ASN A 10 -2.15 -3.54 5.64
C ASN A 10 -3.53 -4.12 5.29
N ASP A 11 -4.13 -4.97 6.13
CA ASP A 11 -5.49 -5.46 5.91
C ASP A 11 -6.53 -4.34 5.84
N PHE A 12 -6.26 -3.19 6.48
CA PHE A 12 -7.11 -2.02 6.33
C PHE A 12 -7.11 -1.46 4.92
N ASN A 13 -5.98 -1.56 4.20
CA ASN A 13 -5.91 -1.06 2.83
C ASN A 13 -6.89 -1.78 1.95
N ASN A 14 -7.16 -3.07 2.15
CA ASN A 14 -8.12 -3.84 1.34
C ASN A 14 -9.56 -3.34 1.42
N GLN A 15 -9.88 -2.43 2.35
CA GLN A 15 -11.20 -1.82 2.45
C GLN A 15 -11.33 -0.61 1.53
N ALA A 16 -12.36 -0.65 0.68
CA ALA A 16 -12.79 0.47 -0.13
C ALA A 16 -13.48 1.53 0.73
N LEU A 17 -12.94 2.75 0.76
CA LEU A 17 -13.48 3.86 1.58
C LEU A 17 -14.04 5.02 0.75
N ARG A 18 -14.36 4.83 -0.52
CA ARG A 18 -14.79 5.94 -1.41
C ARG A 18 -16.19 6.48 -1.11
N SER A 19 -17.00 5.75 -0.33
CA SER A 19 -18.23 6.32 0.22
C SER A 19 -17.96 7.47 1.21
N PHE A 20 -16.73 7.59 1.73
CA PHE A 20 -16.29 8.67 2.60
C PHE A 20 -15.87 9.91 1.79
N THR A 21 -16.23 11.09 2.30
CA THR A 21 -15.71 12.36 1.78
C THR A 21 -14.24 12.54 2.18
N ALA A 22 -13.54 13.48 1.53
CA ALA A 22 -12.16 13.79 1.89
C ALA A 22 -12.00 14.22 3.36
N GLU A 23 -12.98 14.95 3.90
CA GLU A 23 -13.00 15.38 5.31
C GLU A 23 -13.29 14.22 6.27
N GLU A 24 -14.20 13.32 5.90
CA GLU A 24 -14.49 12.11 6.69
C GLU A 24 -13.27 11.16 6.72
N LEU A 25 -12.55 11.02 5.60
CA LEU A 25 -11.29 10.29 5.55
C LEU A 25 -10.22 10.95 6.43
N ASN A 26 -10.12 12.27 6.43
CA ASN A 26 -9.23 12.99 7.34
C ASN A 26 -9.54 12.65 8.80
N LEU A 27 -10.82 12.70 9.19
CA LEU A 27 -11.24 12.35 10.54
C LEU A 27 -10.91 10.91 10.89
N LEU A 28 -11.21 9.96 9.99
CA LEU A 28 -10.91 8.54 10.21
C LEU A 28 -9.42 8.28 10.44
N ILE A 29 -8.56 8.84 9.57
CA ILE A 29 -7.12 8.66 9.67
C ILE A 29 -6.53 9.40 10.89
N THR A 30 -7.11 10.53 11.28
CA THR A 30 -6.78 11.21 12.55
C THR A 30 -7.14 10.34 13.75
N LEU A 31 -8.30 9.67 13.76
CA LEU A 31 -8.67 8.74 14.83
C LEU A 31 -7.70 7.56 14.89
N PHE A 32 -7.27 7.04 13.73
CA PHE A 32 -6.26 5.97 13.67
C PHE A 32 -4.92 6.44 14.24
N HIS A 33 -4.49 7.66 13.91
CA HIS A 33 -3.29 8.27 14.51
C HIS A 33 -3.41 8.37 16.05
N LYS A 34 -4.58 8.72 16.57
CA LYS A 34 -4.83 8.91 18.00
C LYS A 34 -4.91 7.59 18.78
N LEU A 35 -5.43 6.54 18.15
CA LEU A 35 -5.67 5.24 18.78
C LEU A 35 -4.54 4.23 18.57
N LYS A 36 -3.56 4.50 17.69
CA LYS A 36 -2.43 3.60 17.48
C LYS A 36 -1.59 3.47 18.77
N GLU A 37 -1.13 2.26 19.06
CA GLU A 37 -0.27 1.95 20.22
C GLU A 37 -0.89 2.38 21.57
N LYS A 38 -2.22 2.40 21.64
CA LYS A 38 -3.00 2.76 22.84
C LYS A 38 -3.86 1.61 23.39
N GLY A 39 -3.79 0.43 22.77
CA GLY A 39 -4.59 -0.73 23.12
C GLY A 39 -6.08 -0.53 22.81
N THR A 40 -6.94 -1.00 23.70
CA THR A 40 -8.41 -1.00 23.56
C THR A 40 -9.11 -0.15 24.61
N ASN A 41 -8.33 0.72 25.27
CA ASN A 41 -8.81 1.68 26.25
C ASN A 41 -9.83 2.66 25.64
N ILE A 42 -10.70 3.21 26.50
CA ILE A 42 -11.64 4.27 26.12
C ILE A 42 -10.91 5.60 26.22
N PHE A 43 -10.89 6.35 25.10
CA PHE A 43 -10.34 7.69 25.02
C PHE A 43 -11.45 8.72 24.83
N GLU A 44 -11.25 9.90 25.41
CA GLU A 44 -12.10 11.06 25.19
C GLU A 44 -11.33 12.12 24.40
N TYR A 45 -11.86 12.54 23.25
CA TYR A 45 -11.29 13.62 22.44
C TYR A 45 -12.29 14.77 22.31
N SER A 46 -11.81 15.99 22.56
CA SER A 46 -12.63 17.17 22.34
C SER A 46 -12.84 17.43 20.85
N PHE A 47 -13.97 18.03 20.48
CA PHE A 47 -14.20 18.43 19.09
C PHE A 47 -13.17 19.46 18.63
N TYR A 48 -12.73 20.35 19.51
CA TYR A 48 -11.68 21.33 19.21
C TYR A 48 -10.37 20.63 18.79
N GLU A 49 -9.93 19.64 19.55
CA GLU A 49 -8.72 18.87 19.24
C GLU A 49 -8.83 18.14 17.89
N LEU A 50 -9.95 17.45 17.65
CA LEU A 50 -10.17 16.75 16.39
C LEU A 50 -10.21 17.71 15.20
N LYS A 51 -10.91 18.84 15.34
CA LYS A 51 -10.99 19.91 14.33
C LYS A 51 -9.63 20.54 14.01
N LYS A 52 -8.70 20.59 14.97
CA LYS A 52 -7.34 21.12 14.75
C LYS A 52 -6.48 20.18 13.90
N LEU A 53 -6.69 18.87 14.04
CA LEU A 53 -5.92 17.83 13.35
C LEU A 53 -6.45 17.52 11.95
N ILE A 54 -7.77 17.61 11.76
CA ILE A 54 -8.35 17.55 10.43
C ILE A 54 -8.25 18.94 9.82
N ARG A 55 -7.60 19.07 8.66
CA ARG A 55 -7.58 20.34 7.93
C ARG A 55 -8.97 20.62 7.35
N LEU A 56 -9.83 21.30 8.11
CA LEU A 56 -11.15 21.71 7.63
C LEU A 56 -11.02 22.77 6.53
N GLU A 57 -11.80 22.62 5.45
CA GLU A 57 -11.85 23.65 4.39
C GLU A 57 -12.69 24.86 4.83
N LYS A 58 -13.63 24.65 5.76
CA LYS A 58 -14.51 25.67 6.32
C LYS A 58 -14.59 25.59 7.84
N ASN A 59 -14.93 26.70 8.47
CA ASN A 59 -15.28 26.70 9.89
C ASN A 59 -16.62 25.97 10.09
N MET A 60 -16.56 24.67 10.42
CA MET A 60 -17.75 23.87 10.70
C MET A 60 -18.38 24.26 12.04
N THR A 61 -19.69 24.43 12.03
CA THR A 61 -20.51 24.49 13.25
C THR A 61 -20.39 23.19 14.04
N THR A 62 -20.78 23.21 15.33
CA THR A 62 -20.82 21.99 16.15
C THR A 62 -21.76 20.95 15.54
N LYS A 63 -22.93 21.37 15.02
CA LYS A 63 -23.91 20.46 14.39
C LYS A 63 -23.35 19.77 13.14
N GLU A 64 -22.72 20.52 12.24
CA GLU A 64 -22.08 19.94 11.05
C GLU A 64 -20.99 18.95 11.44
N PHE A 65 -20.16 19.29 12.44
CA PHE A 65 -19.10 18.40 12.87
C PHE A 65 -19.60 17.13 13.54
N VAL A 66 -20.67 17.21 14.35
CA VAL A 66 -21.37 16.04 14.89
C VAL A 66 -21.85 15.14 13.75
N ASN A 67 -22.45 15.71 12.70
CA ASN A 67 -22.88 14.93 11.54
C ASN A 67 -21.70 14.24 10.83
N THR A 68 -20.56 14.93 10.68
CA THR A 68 -19.33 14.33 10.12
C THR A 68 -18.86 13.14 10.96
N ILE A 69 -18.78 13.28 12.29
CA ILE A 69 -18.39 12.20 13.21
C ILE A 69 -19.38 11.01 13.10
N MET A 70 -20.68 11.29 13.09
CA MET A 70 -21.73 10.28 12.94
C MET A 70 -21.61 9.53 11.61
N ASN A 71 -21.40 10.24 10.50
CA ASN A 71 -21.29 9.67 9.17
C ASN A 71 -20.06 8.76 9.05
N VAL A 72 -18.92 9.14 9.64
CA VAL A 72 -17.73 8.26 9.68
C VAL A 72 -18.07 6.93 10.33
N ASN A 73 -18.71 6.93 11.50
CA ASN A 73 -19.06 5.68 12.17
C ASN A 73 -20.11 4.88 11.38
N LYS A 74 -21.15 5.54 10.86
CA LYS A 74 -22.18 4.89 10.04
C LYS A 74 -21.57 4.18 8.83
N LYS A 75 -20.65 4.84 8.13
CA LYS A 75 -19.98 4.26 6.96
C LYS A 75 -19.05 3.11 7.36
N LEU A 76 -18.30 3.24 8.46
CA LEU A 76 -17.47 2.15 8.98
C LEU A 76 -18.28 0.90 9.34
N LEU A 77 -19.43 1.09 10.00
CA LEU A 77 -20.34 -0.01 10.31
C LEU A 77 -20.87 -0.67 9.03
N SER A 78 -21.13 0.10 7.97
CA SER A 78 -21.59 -0.44 6.69
C SER A 78 -20.53 -1.18 5.88
N LEU A 79 -19.24 -1.05 6.20
CA LEU A 79 -18.18 -1.79 5.52
C LEU A 79 -18.27 -3.30 5.77
N ASN A 80 -19.01 -3.73 6.81
CA ASN A 80 -19.13 -5.14 7.20
C ASN A 80 -17.76 -5.83 7.22
N TYR A 81 -16.77 -5.19 7.87
CA TYR A 81 -15.39 -5.63 7.82
C TYR A 81 -15.30 -7.09 8.22
N THR A 82 -14.86 -7.91 7.26
CA THR A 82 -14.77 -9.35 7.39
C THR A 82 -13.32 -9.73 7.18
N TYR A 83 -12.72 -10.43 8.15
CA TYR A 83 -11.43 -11.07 7.96
C TYR A 83 -11.52 -12.54 8.33
N ARG A 84 -10.63 -13.34 7.72
CA ARG A 84 -10.49 -14.76 8.01
C ARG A 84 -9.26 -14.98 8.86
N GLU A 85 -9.44 -15.66 9.97
CA GLU A 85 -8.35 -16.16 10.79
C GLU A 85 -8.49 -17.68 10.88
N ASN A 86 -7.52 -18.41 10.32
CA ASN A 86 -7.57 -19.86 10.17
C ASN A 86 -8.86 -20.29 9.43
N ASN A 87 -9.75 -21.02 10.09
CA ASN A 87 -11.05 -21.47 9.55
C ASN A 87 -12.23 -20.69 10.13
N THR A 88 -11.97 -19.53 10.75
CA THR A 88 -12.96 -18.65 11.38
C THR A 88 -13.16 -17.40 10.54
N ILE A 89 -14.42 -17.05 10.29
CA ILE A 89 -14.81 -15.77 9.70
C ILE A 89 -15.20 -14.84 10.85
N VAL A 90 -14.47 -13.74 11.00
CA VAL A 90 -14.74 -12.73 12.03
C VAL A 90 -15.42 -11.52 11.39
N GLN A 91 -16.57 -11.14 11.92
CA GLN A 91 -17.36 -9.98 11.50
C GLN A 91 -17.72 -9.18 12.73
N MET A 92 -17.05 -8.04 12.91
CA MET A 92 -17.23 -7.19 14.08
C MET A 92 -17.07 -5.73 13.68
N THR A 93 -17.39 -4.81 14.59
CA THR A 93 -17.16 -3.38 14.40
C THR A 93 -15.72 -3.01 14.78
N ILE A 94 -15.10 -2.08 14.03
CA ILE A 94 -13.74 -1.60 14.35
C ILE A 94 -13.73 -0.94 15.74
N PHE A 95 -14.72 -0.09 16.02
CA PHE A 95 -14.85 0.58 17.32
C PHE A 95 -15.87 -0.13 18.19
N LYS A 96 -15.47 -0.47 19.42
CA LYS A 96 -16.36 -1.00 20.47
C LYS A 96 -17.16 0.11 21.12
N THR A 97 -16.50 1.24 21.42
CA THR A 97 -17.15 2.45 21.94
C THR A 97 -17.06 3.54 20.87
N PHE A 98 -18.19 4.17 20.56
CA PHE A 98 -18.25 5.35 19.71
C PHE A 98 -19.42 6.23 20.16
N LYS A 99 -19.20 7.06 21.20
CA LYS A 99 -20.24 7.88 21.84
C LYS A 99 -19.95 9.36 21.64
N ILE A 100 -20.92 10.11 21.17
CA ILE A 100 -20.82 11.54 20.94
C ILE A 100 -21.58 12.27 22.07
N LYS A 101 -20.86 12.96 22.95
CA LYS A 101 -21.44 13.85 23.97
C LYS A 101 -21.55 15.24 23.37
N ILE A 102 -22.73 15.59 22.85
CA ILE A 102 -22.96 16.84 22.09
C ILE A 102 -22.82 18.07 22.99
N ASP A 103 -23.36 17.99 24.20
CA ASP A 103 -23.30 19.00 25.26
C ASP A 103 -21.86 19.33 25.65
N LYS A 104 -21.03 18.29 25.84
CA LYS A 104 -19.62 18.43 26.20
C LYS A 104 -18.70 18.62 25.00
N GLN A 105 -19.22 18.47 23.78
CA GLN A 105 -18.45 18.45 22.53
C GLN A 105 -17.27 17.46 22.59
N ILE A 106 -17.54 16.23 23.03
CA ILE A 106 -16.54 15.17 23.19
C ILE A 106 -16.97 13.93 22.41
N LEU A 107 -15.99 13.28 21.76
CA LEU A 107 -16.10 11.92 21.25
C LEU A 107 -15.42 10.96 22.22
N MET A 108 -16.17 10.01 22.78
CA MET A 108 -15.60 8.84 23.46
C MET A 108 -15.45 7.71 22.47
N ILE A 109 -14.23 7.17 22.33
CA ILE A 109 -13.93 6.15 21.34
C ILE A 109 -13.00 5.07 21.91
N SER A 110 -13.26 3.81 21.56
CA SER A 110 -12.36 2.69 21.89
C SER A 110 -12.34 1.68 20.75
N LEU A 111 -11.17 1.10 20.51
CA LEU A 111 -11.01 0.02 19.55
C LEU A 111 -11.65 -1.26 20.08
N ASN A 112 -12.21 -2.08 19.19
CA ASN A 112 -12.65 -3.42 19.53
C ASN A 112 -11.44 -4.35 19.70
N GLU A 113 -11.51 -5.30 20.62
CA GLU A 113 -10.42 -6.23 20.92
C GLU A 113 -10.06 -7.07 19.70
N ASP A 114 -11.06 -7.56 18.98
CA ASP A 114 -10.87 -8.32 17.73
C ASP A 114 -10.24 -7.48 16.60
N PHE A 115 -10.22 -6.15 16.75
CA PHE A 115 -9.60 -5.21 15.81
C PHE A 115 -8.33 -4.56 16.38
N ARG A 116 -7.87 -4.99 17.55
CA ARG A 116 -6.64 -4.49 18.17
C ARG A 116 -5.46 -4.56 17.21
N PHE A 117 -5.39 -5.64 16.44
CA PHE A 117 -4.34 -5.87 15.45
C PHE A 117 -4.25 -4.78 14.37
N LEU A 118 -5.34 -4.06 14.10
CA LEU A 118 -5.39 -3.06 13.05
C LEU A 118 -4.48 -1.87 13.37
N LEU A 119 -4.44 -1.45 14.64
CA LEU A 119 -3.78 -0.21 15.08
C LEU A 119 -2.71 -0.41 16.16
N ASN A 120 -2.63 -1.59 16.77
CA ASN A 120 -1.74 -1.83 17.91
C ASN A 120 -0.79 -3.02 17.71
N ASP A 121 -1.11 -4.00 16.87
CA ASP A 121 -0.22 -5.14 16.60
C ASP A 121 0.40 -5.07 15.21
N PHE A 122 1.66 -4.66 15.18
CA PHE A 122 2.42 -4.45 13.95
C PHE A 122 3.38 -5.60 13.63
N ASN A 123 3.03 -6.81 14.05
CA ASN A 123 3.82 -8.03 13.82
C ASN A 123 3.70 -8.54 12.36
N LYS A 124 2.65 -8.10 11.65
CA LYS A 124 2.42 -8.34 10.22
C LYS A 124 2.79 -7.08 9.41
N GLU A 125 2.57 -7.11 8.10
CA GLU A 125 2.78 -5.95 7.24
C GLU A 125 1.91 -4.75 7.66
N TRP A 126 2.49 -3.56 7.60
CA TRP A 126 1.84 -2.31 8.01
C TRP A 126 2.15 -1.17 7.06
N THR A 127 1.25 -0.20 7.04
CA THR A 127 1.40 1.06 6.31
C THR A 127 1.65 2.20 7.30
N ARG A 128 2.63 3.05 7.00
CA ARG A 128 2.99 4.21 7.84
C ARG A 128 3.26 5.45 6.99
N PHE A 129 2.69 6.57 7.39
CA PHE A 129 2.91 7.87 6.76
C PHE A 129 2.64 9.03 7.73
N GLU A 130 3.00 10.25 7.34
CA GLU A 130 2.72 11.45 8.12
C GLU A 130 1.26 11.89 7.93
N LEU A 131 0.56 12.15 9.04
CA LEU A 131 -0.83 12.60 9.04
C LEU A 131 -0.98 13.89 8.23
N LYS A 132 -0.03 14.82 8.40
CA LYS A 132 0.00 16.10 7.70
C LYS A 132 -0.02 15.93 6.17
N GLU A 133 0.75 14.98 5.63
CA GLU A 133 0.73 14.71 4.19
C GLU A 133 -0.65 14.25 3.73
N PHE A 134 -1.26 13.30 4.46
CA PHE A 134 -2.57 12.76 4.12
C PHE A 134 -3.68 13.82 4.13
N ILE A 135 -3.74 14.65 5.19
CA ILE A 135 -4.81 15.64 5.34
C ILE A 135 -4.71 16.78 4.32
N THR A 136 -3.54 17.01 3.72
CA THR A 136 -3.37 18.03 2.68
C THR A 136 -3.96 17.66 1.33
N LEU A 137 -4.16 16.36 1.09
CA LEU A 137 -4.79 15.87 -0.14
C LEU A 137 -6.27 16.25 -0.17
N LYS A 138 -6.77 16.66 -1.34
CA LYS A 138 -8.14 17.17 -1.52
C LYS A 138 -9.08 16.11 -2.08
N SER A 139 -8.65 15.36 -3.09
CA SER A 139 -9.49 14.33 -3.69
C SER A 139 -9.54 13.06 -2.83
N SER A 140 -10.73 12.48 -2.68
CA SER A 140 -10.89 11.17 -2.04
C SER A 140 -10.16 10.07 -2.81
N TYR A 141 -10.17 10.09 -4.15
CA TYR A 141 -9.37 9.16 -4.95
C TYR A 141 -7.87 9.34 -4.71
N THR A 142 -7.40 10.58 -4.56
CA THR A 142 -5.98 10.82 -4.23
C THR A 142 -5.63 10.24 -2.87
N LYS A 143 -6.51 10.38 -1.87
CA LYS A 143 -6.32 9.79 -0.53
C LYS A 143 -6.28 8.26 -0.56
N GLU A 144 -7.22 7.63 -1.26
CA GLU A 144 -7.24 6.16 -1.41
C GLU A 144 -5.98 5.64 -2.12
N PHE A 145 -5.59 6.30 -3.22
CA PHE A 145 -4.35 5.96 -3.91
C PHE A 145 -3.12 6.16 -3.02
N TYR A 146 -3.08 7.26 -2.26
CA TYR A 146 -1.96 7.57 -1.38
C TYR A 146 -1.75 6.50 -0.31
N ARG A 147 -2.82 5.92 0.25
CA ARG A 147 -2.72 4.78 1.18
C ARG A 147 -2.00 3.59 0.54
N ARG A 148 -2.36 3.24 -0.70
CA ARG A 148 -1.71 2.17 -1.48
C ARG A 148 -0.27 2.51 -1.82
N MET A 149 -0.02 3.71 -2.32
CA MET A 149 1.33 4.18 -2.61
C MET A 149 2.23 4.10 -1.36
N LYS A 150 1.70 4.44 -0.18
CA LYS A 150 2.44 4.33 1.08
C LYS A 150 2.63 2.90 1.57
N GLN A 151 1.76 1.96 1.22
CA GLN A 151 2.02 0.52 1.43
C GLN A 151 3.25 0.05 0.63
N PHE A 152 3.39 0.52 -0.61
CA PHE A 152 4.50 0.16 -1.51
C PHE A 152 5.65 1.19 -1.51
N LYS A 153 5.77 2.01 -0.47
CA LYS A 153 6.75 3.10 -0.39
C LYS A 153 8.22 2.67 -0.45
N ASN A 154 8.50 1.42 -0.09
CA ASN A 154 9.85 0.85 -0.09
C ASN A 154 10.25 0.35 -1.49
N THR A 155 9.31 -0.22 -2.25
CA THR A 155 9.55 -0.72 -3.60
C THR A 155 9.43 0.38 -4.65
N GLY A 156 8.57 1.38 -4.41
CA GLY A 156 8.28 2.43 -5.40
C GLY A 156 7.45 1.91 -6.57
N PHE A 157 6.82 0.75 -6.43
CA PHE A 157 6.11 0.06 -7.49
C PHE A 157 4.87 -0.64 -6.99
N TRP A 158 3.74 -0.38 -7.66
CA TRP A 158 2.47 -1.07 -7.45
C TRP A 158 1.85 -1.44 -8.79
N ARG A 159 1.39 -2.69 -8.92
CA ARG A 159 0.77 -3.24 -10.12
C ARG A 159 -0.52 -3.94 -9.72
N CYS A 160 -1.60 -3.68 -10.45
CA CYS A 160 -2.91 -4.28 -10.19
C CYS A 160 -3.74 -4.38 -11.46
N SER A 161 -4.61 -5.39 -11.54
CA SER A 161 -5.54 -5.54 -12.65
C SER A 161 -6.54 -4.37 -12.69
N LEU A 162 -7.20 -4.13 -13.82
CA LEU A 162 -8.24 -3.11 -13.93
C LEU A 162 -9.37 -3.36 -12.93
N ASP A 163 -9.77 -4.62 -12.73
CA ASP A 163 -10.87 -4.98 -11.82
C ASP A 163 -10.47 -4.80 -10.36
N GLU A 164 -9.25 -5.20 -10.01
CA GLU A 164 -8.68 -4.93 -8.69
C GLU A 164 -8.58 -3.41 -8.45
N PHE A 165 -8.05 -2.64 -9.41
CA PHE A 165 -7.98 -1.19 -9.29
C PHE A 165 -9.37 -0.57 -9.08
N ARG A 166 -10.39 -1.06 -9.80
CA ARG A 166 -11.78 -0.61 -9.61
C ARG A 166 -12.30 -0.93 -8.23
N TYR A 167 -12.08 -2.14 -7.74
CA TYR A 167 -12.49 -2.56 -6.40
C TYR A 167 -11.81 -1.71 -5.31
N LEU A 168 -10.48 -1.63 -5.34
CA LEU A 168 -9.69 -0.97 -4.30
C LEU A 168 -9.91 0.54 -4.26
N MET A 169 -10.21 1.16 -5.40
CA MET A 169 -10.51 2.60 -5.52
C MET A 169 -12.03 2.89 -5.48
N ASP A 170 -12.87 1.84 -5.36
CA ASP A 170 -14.33 1.86 -5.45
C ASP A 170 -14.85 2.75 -6.60
N ILE A 171 -14.37 2.40 -7.79
CA ILE A 171 -14.71 3.05 -9.05
C ILE A 171 -16.01 2.42 -9.58
N PRO A 172 -17.04 3.22 -9.91
CA PRO A 172 -18.27 2.71 -10.48
C PRO A 172 -18.03 1.89 -11.74
N GLU A 173 -18.73 0.77 -11.90
CA GLU A 173 -18.66 -0.06 -13.11
C GLU A 173 -18.99 0.73 -14.38
N SER A 174 -19.87 1.72 -14.27
CA SER A 174 -20.26 2.63 -15.36
C SER A 174 -19.10 3.49 -15.89
N TYR A 175 -18.00 3.64 -15.15
CA TYR A 175 -16.85 4.41 -15.62
C TYR A 175 -16.12 3.64 -16.72
N LYS A 176 -16.14 4.19 -17.93
CA LYS A 176 -15.21 3.78 -19.00
C LYS A 176 -13.77 4.19 -18.63
N VAL A 177 -12.77 3.60 -19.28
CA VAL A 177 -11.34 3.93 -19.05
C VAL A 177 -11.08 5.44 -19.16
N VAL A 178 -11.72 6.13 -20.11
CA VAL A 178 -11.61 7.60 -20.24
C VAL A 178 -12.14 8.34 -19.00
N ASN A 179 -13.18 7.82 -18.35
CA ASN A 179 -13.70 8.40 -17.10
C ASN A 179 -12.74 8.13 -15.94
N ILE A 180 -12.08 6.97 -15.92
CA ILE A 180 -11.02 6.66 -14.94
C ILE A 180 -9.86 7.64 -15.10
N ASP A 181 -9.41 7.87 -16.34
CA ASP A 181 -8.33 8.80 -16.64
C ASP A 181 -8.64 10.22 -16.14
N THR A 182 -9.84 10.71 -16.47
CA THR A 182 -10.23 12.09 -16.19
C THR A 182 -10.61 12.33 -14.73
N ARG A 183 -11.29 11.38 -14.08
CA ARG A 183 -11.88 11.58 -12.74
C ARG A 183 -11.09 10.92 -11.61
N VAL A 184 -10.21 9.96 -11.92
CA VAL A 184 -9.42 9.21 -10.92
C VAL A 184 -7.93 9.52 -11.08
N LEU A 185 -7.35 9.20 -12.25
CA LEU A 185 -5.90 9.31 -12.45
C LEU A 185 -5.43 10.76 -12.56
N LYS A 186 -6.21 11.65 -13.21
CA LYS A 186 -5.84 13.06 -13.35
C LYS A 186 -5.75 13.80 -12.00
N PRO A 187 -6.69 13.66 -11.05
CA PRO A 187 -6.52 14.17 -9.68
C PRO A 187 -5.30 13.60 -8.96
N ILE A 188 -5.07 12.28 -9.05
CA ILE A 188 -3.91 11.62 -8.44
C ILE A 188 -2.60 12.23 -8.97
N MET A 189 -2.49 12.37 -10.29
CA MET A 189 -1.31 12.95 -10.92
C MET A 189 -1.14 14.43 -10.57
N LYS A 190 -2.23 15.19 -10.44
CA LYS A 190 -2.20 16.60 -10.06
C LYS A 190 -1.66 16.81 -8.64
N GLU A 191 -2.00 15.95 -7.70
CA GLU A 191 -1.65 16.13 -6.29
C GLU A 191 -0.37 15.39 -5.87
N LEU A 192 -0.04 14.26 -6.52
CA LEU A 192 1.10 13.40 -6.15
C LEU A 192 2.16 13.29 -7.24
N GLY A 193 1.84 13.66 -8.49
CA GLY A 193 2.68 13.50 -9.67
C GLY A 193 4.11 13.98 -9.48
N GLU A 194 4.24 15.28 -9.25
CA GLU A 194 5.54 15.95 -9.11
C GLU A 194 6.30 15.49 -7.86
N LYS A 195 5.65 15.55 -6.69
CA LYS A 195 6.26 15.21 -5.40
C LYS A 195 6.86 13.81 -5.35
N TYR A 196 6.20 12.85 -6.00
CA TYR A 196 6.60 11.44 -5.97
C TYR A 196 7.21 10.96 -7.28
N ASN A 197 7.39 11.83 -8.29
CA ASN A 197 7.76 11.44 -9.66
C ASN A 197 6.89 10.26 -10.15
N LEU A 198 5.59 10.36 -9.92
CA LEU A 198 4.63 9.29 -10.17
C LEU A 198 4.45 9.12 -11.68
N LYS A 199 4.63 7.89 -12.16
CA LYS A 199 4.36 7.46 -13.53
C LYS A 199 3.28 6.38 -13.50
N ILE A 200 2.30 6.53 -14.37
CA ILE A 200 1.17 5.61 -14.50
C ILE A 200 1.21 5.04 -15.92
N GLU A 201 1.35 3.73 -16.02
CA GLU A 201 1.35 3.01 -17.28
C GLU A 201 0.13 2.09 -17.35
N LYS A 202 -0.51 2.03 -18.53
CA LYS A 202 -1.64 1.15 -18.79
C LYS A 202 -1.15 -0.01 -19.65
N LYS A 203 -1.32 -1.24 -19.19
CA LYS A 203 -1.05 -2.42 -20.01
C LYS A 203 -2.31 -2.83 -20.74
N TYR A 204 -2.14 -3.11 -22.03
CA TYR A 204 -3.23 -3.48 -22.92
C TYR A 204 -3.17 -4.98 -23.20
N GLY A 205 -4.28 -5.66 -22.95
CA GLY A 205 -4.44 -7.07 -23.21
C GLY A 205 -5.39 -7.32 -24.38
N PHE A 206 -5.24 -8.49 -25.00
CA PHE A 206 -6.13 -8.96 -26.04
C PHE A 206 -7.26 -9.78 -25.42
N SER A 207 -8.52 -9.48 -25.77
CA SER A 207 -9.69 -10.16 -25.20
C SER A 207 -10.17 -11.36 -26.02
N GLY A 208 -9.46 -11.73 -27.09
CA GLY A 208 -9.84 -12.79 -28.03
C GLY A 208 -10.94 -12.32 -29.00
N GLY A 209 -10.62 -12.21 -30.30
CA GLY A 209 -11.55 -11.82 -31.37
C GLY A 209 -11.06 -10.65 -32.25
N ARG A 210 -11.87 -10.19 -33.22
CA ARG A 210 -11.57 -8.97 -34.01
C ARG A 210 -11.95 -7.74 -33.19
N GLY A 211 -10.99 -7.08 -32.52
CA GLY A 211 -11.24 -5.88 -31.73
C GLY A 211 -9.97 -5.18 -31.24
N ARG A 212 -10.11 -3.92 -30.79
CA ARG A 212 -9.00 -3.15 -30.19
C ARG A 212 -8.62 -3.72 -28.82
N SER A 213 -7.32 -3.74 -28.52
CA SER A 213 -6.79 -4.11 -27.21
C SER A 213 -7.40 -3.21 -26.12
N ARG A 214 -7.71 -3.79 -24.96
CA ARG A 214 -8.32 -3.10 -23.82
C ARG A 214 -7.33 -3.01 -22.69
N VAL A 215 -7.47 -1.97 -21.86
CA VAL A 215 -6.67 -1.86 -20.63
C VAL A 215 -7.07 -3.02 -19.73
N VAL A 216 -6.09 -3.83 -19.34
CA VAL A 216 -6.29 -4.98 -18.43
C VAL A 216 -5.65 -4.72 -17.07
N GLU A 217 -4.70 -3.79 -16.99
CA GLU A 217 -3.87 -3.59 -15.81
C GLU A 217 -3.26 -2.19 -15.78
N PHE A 218 -2.99 -1.72 -14.56
CA PHE A 218 -2.23 -0.51 -14.29
C PHE A 218 -0.91 -0.84 -13.59
N GLU A 219 0.16 -0.18 -14.04
CA GLU A 219 1.44 -0.12 -13.34
C GLU A 219 1.69 1.31 -12.85
N PHE A 220 2.02 1.43 -11.57
CA PHE A 220 2.36 2.68 -10.91
C PHE A 220 3.82 2.62 -10.46
N ARG A 221 4.62 3.60 -10.88
CA ARG A 221 6.03 3.76 -10.49
C ARG A 221 6.21 5.11 -9.82
N PHE A 222 6.87 5.15 -8.68
CA PHE A 222 7.11 6.38 -7.91
C PHE A 222 8.41 6.28 -7.12
N ASN A 223 8.97 7.43 -6.76
CA ASN A 223 10.20 7.49 -5.96
C ASN A 223 9.95 6.89 -4.57
N THR A 224 10.90 6.09 -4.10
CA THR A 224 10.89 5.54 -2.75
C THR A 224 11.13 6.66 -1.73
N GLU A 225 10.72 6.46 -0.47
CA GLU A 225 10.97 7.46 0.58
C GLU A 225 12.46 7.78 0.75
N LYS A 226 13.35 6.81 0.48
CA LYS A 226 14.80 7.02 0.49
C LYS A 226 15.22 8.04 -0.59
N LYS A 227 14.80 7.81 -1.83
CA LYS A 227 15.10 8.71 -2.96
C LYS A 227 14.49 10.10 -2.77
N ILE A 228 13.31 10.20 -2.18
CA ILE A 228 12.67 11.50 -1.91
C ILE A 228 13.48 12.29 -0.88
N LYS A 229 13.95 11.64 0.20
CA LYS A 229 14.79 12.28 1.21
C LYS A 229 16.14 12.71 0.64
N GLU A 230 16.73 11.89 -0.22
CA GLU A 230 17.96 12.23 -0.95
C GLU A 230 17.74 13.46 -1.85
N ASN A 231 16.69 13.49 -2.65
CA ASN A 231 16.37 14.64 -3.52
C ASN A 231 16.13 15.94 -2.72
N ILE A 232 15.45 15.86 -1.57
CA ILE A 232 15.23 17.03 -0.70
C ILE A 232 16.56 17.52 -0.12
N SER A 233 17.45 16.60 0.26
CA SER A 233 18.80 16.93 0.74
C SER A 233 19.64 17.58 -0.35
N SER A 234 19.61 17.05 -1.58
CA SER A 234 20.39 17.61 -2.71
C SER A 234 19.88 18.97 -3.16
N ASN A 235 18.57 19.19 -3.16
CA ASN A 235 17.97 20.48 -3.57
C ASN A 235 18.17 21.59 -2.53
N ASN A 236 18.39 21.25 -1.25
CA ASN A 236 18.66 22.23 -0.20
C ASN A 236 20.09 22.80 -0.26
N ASP A 237 21.03 22.10 -0.90
CA ASP A 237 22.39 22.60 -1.13
C ASP A 237 22.46 23.57 -2.33
N GLU A 238 21.48 23.55 -3.25
CA GLU A 238 21.44 24.40 -4.45
C GLU A 238 20.72 25.75 -4.27
N LEU A 239 20.18 26.05 -3.08
CA LEU A 239 19.55 27.33 -2.76
C LEU A 239 20.47 28.23 -1.91
N SER A 240 21.58 28.65 -2.51
CA SER A 240 22.27 29.91 -2.18
C SER A 240 22.56 30.70 -3.46
N LEU A 241 22.34 32.01 -3.38
CA LEU A 241 22.11 32.95 -4.48
C LEU A 241 23.20 33.02 -5.59
N PRO A 242 22.82 33.47 -6.80
CA PRO A 242 23.69 33.50 -7.97
C PRO A 242 24.64 34.71 -7.95
N ASN A 243 25.88 34.52 -8.38
CA ASN A 243 26.73 35.61 -8.85
C ASN A 243 27.32 35.25 -10.21
N GLU A 244 26.99 36.08 -11.20
CA GLU A 244 27.65 36.12 -12.49
C GLU A 244 29.14 36.44 -12.34
N THR A 245 29.99 35.76 -13.11
CA THR A 245 31.00 36.39 -13.97
C THR A 245 31.64 35.36 -14.90
N LYS A 246 31.68 35.70 -16.18
CA LYS A 246 32.39 34.98 -17.25
C LYS A 246 33.90 35.11 -17.04
N LYS A 247 34.67 34.04 -17.28
CA LYS A 247 35.86 34.03 -18.15
C LYS A 247 36.39 32.60 -18.37
N ILE A 248 36.87 32.39 -19.59
CA ILE A 248 37.39 31.16 -20.19
C ILE A 248 38.91 31.07 -19.92
N GLU A 249 39.41 29.82 -19.85
CA GLU A 249 40.66 29.30 -20.47
C GLU A 249 41.80 28.70 -19.60
N THR A 250 42.22 27.48 -20.05
CA THR A 250 43.53 26.81 -19.98
C THR A 250 43.97 25.92 -18.79
N THR A 251 44.23 24.63 -19.09
CA THR A 251 44.99 23.59 -18.35
C THR A 251 46.52 23.74 -18.53
N PRO A 252 47.48 23.02 -17.84
CA PRO A 252 47.41 21.74 -17.09
C PRO A 252 48.32 21.54 -15.81
N LYS A 253 48.00 20.46 -15.03
CA LYS A 253 48.83 19.54 -14.17
C LYS A 253 50.06 20.04 -13.35
N LYS A 254 50.11 19.82 -12.01
CA LYS A 254 50.74 18.66 -11.27
C LYS A 254 51.00 18.87 -9.73
N VAL A 255 50.61 17.86 -8.93
CA VAL A 255 51.16 17.27 -7.66
C VAL A 255 51.16 18.03 -6.30
N LEU A 256 50.43 17.50 -5.31
CA LEU A 256 50.96 16.91 -4.05
C LEU A 256 49.86 16.14 -3.27
N ARG A 257 50.29 15.08 -2.59
CA ARG A 257 49.55 13.96 -1.97
C ARG A 257 49.40 14.19 -0.45
N VAL A 258 48.33 13.70 0.19
CA VAL A 258 48.24 13.02 1.52
C VAL A 258 46.73 12.96 1.91
N VAL A 259 46.07 11.81 1.73
CA VAL A 259 45.49 10.92 2.77
C VAL A 259 44.54 11.60 3.76
N GLU A 260 43.22 11.37 3.59
CA GLU A 260 42.27 11.21 4.70
C GLU A 260 41.02 10.46 4.20
N ALA A 261 40.46 9.63 5.08
CA ALA A 261 39.61 8.49 4.77
C ALA A 261 38.22 8.86 4.21
N PHE A 262 37.77 8.12 3.20
CA PHE A 262 36.36 8.06 2.81
C PHE A 262 35.55 7.36 3.91
N PRO A 263 34.45 7.94 4.41
CA PRO A 263 33.47 7.16 5.15
C PRO A 263 32.81 6.14 4.21
N GLU A 264 32.70 4.92 4.73
CA GLU A 264 32.29 3.70 4.06
C GLU A 264 31.00 3.82 3.23
N VAL A 265 31.08 3.30 2.00
CA VAL A 265 29.94 2.90 1.18
C VAL A 265 29.07 1.91 1.99
N LYS A 266 27.90 2.34 2.47
CA LYS A 266 26.88 1.42 3.00
C LYS A 266 26.33 0.55 1.87
N LYS A 267 26.92 -0.65 1.75
CA LYS A 267 26.50 -1.78 0.92
C LYS A 267 24.97 -1.96 0.94
N GLU A 268 24.37 -2.19 -0.23
CA GLU A 268 23.07 -2.86 -0.32
C GLU A 268 23.10 -4.08 0.60
N LYS A 269 22.13 -4.20 1.51
CA LYS A 269 22.00 -5.42 2.30
C LYS A 269 21.69 -6.56 1.32
N ASN A 270 22.69 -7.40 1.05
CA ASN A 270 22.47 -8.71 0.44
C ASN A 270 21.47 -9.44 1.35
N LEU A 271 20.26 -9.68 0.86
CA LEU A 271 19.27 -10.46 1.60
C LEU A 271 19.87 -11.83 1.91
N THR A 272 19.72 -12.27 3.16
CA THR A 272 20.11 -13.62 3.57
C THR A 272 19.31 -14.66 2.78
N LEU A 273 19.84 -15.88 2.66
CA LEU A 273 19.17 -16.97 1.95
C LEU A 273 17.75 -17.21 2.52
N LYS A 274 17.60 -17.08 3.85
CA LYS A 274 16.33 -17.23 4.57
C LYS A 274 15.32 -16.14 4.22
N GLU A 275 15.75 -14.88 4.19
CA GLU A 275 14.89 -13.76 3.75
C GLU A 275 14.47 -13.89 2.28
N ARG A 276 15.35 -14.44 1.41
CA ARG A 276 15.02 -14.72 0.01
C ARG A 276 14.00 -15.85 -0.14
N ILE A 277 14.15 -16.92 0.64
CA ILE A 277 13.17 -18.02 0.71
C ILE A 277 11.81 -17.50 1.18
N GLU A 278 11.80 -16.70 2.26
CA GLU A 278 10.57 -16.15 2.83
C GLU A 278 9.80 -15.28 1.83
N LYS A 279 10.54 -14.41 1.12
CA LYS A 279 9.98 -13.58 0.05
C LYS A 279 9.38 -14.42 -1.08
N GLU A 280 10.08 -15.46 -1.53
CA GLU A 280 9.61 -16.34 -2.61
C GLU A 280 8.38 -17.17 -2.17
N ILE A 281 8.35 -17.65 -0.93
CA ILE A 281 7.18 -18.31 -0.33
C ILE A 281 5.97 -17.37 -0.37
N GLY A 282 6.14 -16.10 0.01
CA GLY A 282 5.06 -15.10 -0.06
C GLY A 282 4.53 -14.89 -1.48
N ILE A 283 5.43 -14.78 -2.46
CA ILE A 283 5.08 -14.64 -3.88
C ILE A 283 4.29 -15.87 -4.37
N LEU A 284 4.74 -17.08 -4.01
CA LEU A 284 4.09 -18.33 -4.39
C LEU A 284 2.69 -18.47 -3.78
N LYS A 285 2.53 -18.17 -2.49
CA LYS A 285 1.24 -18.21 -1.79
C LYS A 285 0.21 -17.29 -2.44
N ASN A 286 0.59 -16.04 -2.72
CA ASN A 286 -0.26 -15.09 -3.44
C ASN A 286 -0.59 -15.60 -4.85
N GLY A 287 0.40 -16.11 -5.58
CA GLY A 287 0.22 -16.63 -6.93
C GLY A 287 -0.63 -17.91 -7.00
N ILE A 288 -0.65 -18.73 -5.95
CA ILE A 288 -1.53 -19.90 -5.81
C ILE A 288 -2.96 -19.43 -5.55
N GLN A 289 -3.14 -18.50 -4.61
CA GLN A 289 -4.45 -17.94 -4.29
C GLN A 289 -5.13 -17.34 -5.53
N SER A 290 -4.41 -16.51 -6.30
CA SER A 290 -4.94 -15.93 -7.54
C SER A 290 -5.33 -16.99 -8.58
N ASN A 291 -4.48 -18.01 -8.78
CA ASN A 291 -4.77 -19.08 -9.74
C ASN A 291 -5.95 -19.97 -9.29
N THR A 292 -6.12 -20.20 -7.99
CA THR A 292 -7.25 -20.94 -7.43
C THR A 292 -8.56 -20.19 -7.63
N SER A 293 -8.60 -18.89 -7.35
CA SER A 293 -9.77 -18.06 -7.62
C SER A 293 -10.15 -18.06 -9.10
N LEU A 294 -9.15 -17.96 -9.99
CA LEU A 294 -9.36 -18.07 -11.43
C LEU A 294 -9.95 -19.44 -11.80
N LEU A 295 -9.40 -20.53 -11.28
CA LEU A 295 -9.89 -21.88 -11.55
C LEU A 295 -11.34 -22.07 -11.11
N ILE A 296 -11.71 -21.57 -9.92
CA ILE A 296 -13.08 -21.62 -9.41
C ILE A 296 -14.02 -20.89 -10.37
N GLY A 297 -13.72 -19.63 -10.73
CA GLY A 297 -14.56 -18.87 -11.67
C GLY A 297 -14.63 -19.49 -13.08
N LEU A 298 -13.58 -20.21 -13.52
CA LEU A 298 -13.63 -20.95 -14.78
C LEU A 298 -14.52 -22.21 -14.70
N MET A 299 -14.66 -22.81 -13.52
CA MET A 299 -15.44 -24.03 -13.28
C MET A 299 -16.91 -23.77 -12.92
N GLU A 300 -17.28 -22.55 -12.53
CA GLU A 300 -18.67 -22.14 -12.29
C GLU A 300 -19.54 -22.12 -13.56
N ASP A 301 -18.94 -22.10 -14.75
CA ASP A 301 -19.65 -22.20 -16.03
C ASP A 301 -19.95 -23.69 -16.36
N PRO A 302 -21.22 -24.13 -16.28
CA PRO A 302 -21.59 -25.54 -16.50
C PRO A 302 -21.33 -26.02 -17.94
N LYS A 303 -21.02 -25.11 -18.88
CA LYS A 303 -20.65 -25.46 -20.26
C LYS A 303 -19.17 -25.78 -20.44
N ARG A 304 -18.33 -25.58 -19.41
CA ARG A 304 -16.88 -25.80 -19.50
C ARG A 304 -16.49 -27.16 -18.93
N SER A 305 -15.86 -27.99 -19.77
CA SER A 305 -15.23 -29.25 -19.35
C SER A 305 -13.90 -29.00 -18.64
N LEU A 306 -13.51 -29.94 -17.77
CA LEU A 306 -12.17 -30.05 -17.19
C LEU A 306 -11.04 -30.12 -18.24
N ASP A 307 -11.37 -30.54 -19.47
CA ASP A 307 -10.43 -30.62 -20.60
C ASP A 307 -10.26 -29.28 -21.34
N ASN A 308 -10.90 -28.21 -20.88
CA ASN A 308 -10.73 -26.88 -21.45
C ASN A 308 -9.24 -26.47 -21.39
N PRO A 309 -8.60 -26.05 -22.50
CA PRO A 309 -7.17 -25.74 -22.54
C PRO A 309 -6.71 -24.70 -21.49
N VAL A 310 -7.58 -23.74 -21.16
CA VAL A 310 -7.29 -22.72 -20.15
C VAL A 310 -7.31 -23.33 -18.74
N ILE A 311 -8.31 -24.17 -18.45
CA ILE A 311 -8.42 -24.90 -17.18
C ILE A 311 -7.22 -25.82 -16.98
N VAL A 312 -6.83 -26.58 -18.01
CA VAL A 312 -5.64 -27.44 -17.99
C VAL A 312 -4.37 -26.63 -17.71
N THR A 313 -4.22 -25.48 -18.35
CA THR A 313 -3.04 -24.60 -18.17
C THR A 313 -2.98 -24.04 -16.74
N VAL A 314 -4.11 -23.57 -16.20
CA VAL A 314 -4.17 -23.03 -14.82
C VAL A 314 -3.89 -24.12 -13.80
N ARG A 315 -4.43 -25.33 -13.99
CA ARG A 315 -4.15 -26.49 -13.14
C ARG A 315 -2.68 -26.88 -13.17
N LYS A 316 -2.05 -26.92 -14.34
CA LYS A 316 -0.61 -27.21 -14.46
C LYS A 316 0.23 -26.19 -13.69
N LYS A 317 -0.05 -24.89 -13.86
CA LYS A 317 0.64 -23.82 -13.12
C LYS A 317 0.42 -23.91 -11.60
N LEU A 318 -0.77 -24.31 -11.14
CA LEU A 318 -1.05 -24.54 -9.73
C LEU A 318 -0.21 -25.68 -9.16
N VAL A 319 -0.12 -26.81 -9.87
CA VAL A 319 0.70 -27.96 -9.46
C VAL A 319 2.18 -27.56 -9.36
N GLU A 320 2.70 -26.84 -10.35
CA GLU A 320 4.09 -26.37 -10.35
C GLU A 320 4.39 -25.43 -9.17
N LYS A 321 3.51 -24.44 -8.92
CA LYS A 321 3.66 -23.50 -7.80
C LYS A 321 3.56 -24.20 -6.44
N ASN A 322 2.59 -25.11 -6.26
CA ASN A 322 2.43 -25.87 -5.01
C ASN A 322 3.63 -26.78 -4.75
N SER A 323 4.18 -27.42 -5.80
CA SER A 323 5.40 -28.23 -5.70
C SER A 323 6.61 -27.40 -5.26
N LYS A 324 6.79 -26.21 -5.86
CA LYS A 324 7.86 -25.28 -5.49
C LYS A 324 7.68 -24.75 -4.06
N LEU A 325 6.46 -24.39 -3.68
CA LEU A 325 6.12 -23.91 -2.33
C LEU A 325 6.46 -24.97 -1.27
N THR A 326 6.02 -26.21 -1.47
CA THR A 326 6.28 -27.32 -0.53
C THR A 326 7.78 -27.54 -0.32
N LYS A 327 8.57 -27.46 -1.40
CA LYS A 327 10.04 -27.59 -1.32
C LYS A 327 10.66 -26.44 -0.53
N LEU A 328 10.25 -25.19 -0.79
CA LEU A 328 10.78 -24.02 -0.10
C LEU A 328 10.37 -23.97 1.38
N GLU A 329 9.14 -24.37 1.73
CA GLU A 329 8.69 -24.45 3.13
C GLU A 329 9.48 -25.50 3.92
N LYS A 330 9.80 -26.64 3.30
CA LYS A 330 10.68 -27.65 3.90
C LYS A 330 12.07 -27.07 4.20
N PHE A 331 12.64 -26.30 3.28
CA PHE A 331 13.92 -25.63 3.53
C PHE A 331 13.83 -24.50 4.57
N TYR A 332 12.74 -23.75 4.59
CA TYR A 332 12.52 -22.67 5.57
C TYR A 332 12.39 -23.21 7.00
N SER A 333 11.89 -24.43 7.16
CA SER A 333 11.74 -25.10 8.46
C SER A 333 13.04 -25.70 9.03
N LEU A 334 14.14 -25.72 8.27
CA LEU A 334 15.43 -26.21 8.74
C LEU A 334 16.19 -25.12 9.50
N ASP A 335 16.88 -25.55 10.56
CA ASP A 335 17.85 -24.71 11.25
C ASP A 335 19.06 -24.43 10.33
N ASP A 336 19.68 -23.26 10.46
CA ASP A 336 20.72 -22.80 9.52
C ASP A 336 21.97 -23.70 9.54
N ASP A 337 22.20 -24.43 10.63
CA ASP A 337 23.27 -25.42 10.83
C ASP A 337 23.02 -26.76 10.11
N LYS A 338 21.80 -27.00 9.63
CA LYS A 338 21.38 -28.21 8.89
C LYS A 338 21.36 -28.03 7.37
N ILE A 339 21.67 -26.84 6.86
CA ILE A 339 21.68 -26.53 5.42
C ILE A 339 23.10 -26.66 4.87
N ASP A 340 23.39 -27.82 4.27
CA ASP A 340 24.65 -28.06 3.57
C ASP A 340 24.76 -27.31 2.23
N GLU A 341 25.95 -27.30 1.63
CA GLU A 341 26.26 -26.55 0.41
C GLU A 341 25.48 -27.05 -0.83
N ASN A 342 25.16 -28.35 -0.88
CA ASN A 342 24.33 -28.96 -1.91
C ASN A 342 22.86 -28.53 -1.78
N MET A 343 22.34 -28.40 -0.56
CA MET A 343 21.01 -27.85 -0.30
C MET A 343 20.93 -26.37 -0.67
N LYS A 344 21.98 -25.58 -0.42
CA LYS A 344 22.05 -24.16 -0.85
C LYS A 344 21.94 -24.03 -2.36
N GLU A 345 22.66 -24.86 -3.12
CA GLU A 345 22.58 -24.86 -4.58
C GLU A 345 21.17 -25.22 -5.09
N LYS A 346 20.52 -26.22 -4.48
CA LYS A 346 19.13 -26.59 -4.78
C LYS A 346 18.15 -25.46 -4.49
N ILE A 347 18.33 -24.74 -3.38
CA ILE A 347 17.51 -23.58 -3.03
C ILE A 347 17.73 -22.46 -4.06
N GLU A 348 18.97 -22.14 -4.42
CA GLU A 348 19.27 -21.12 -5.44
C GLU A 348 18.64 -21.44 -6.80
N ASN A 349 18.68 -22.70 -7.22
CA ASN A 349 18.04 -23.13 -8.45
C ASN A 349 16.52 -23.00 -8.38
N LEU A 350 15.90 -23.32 -7.24
CA LEU A 350 14.46 -23.11 -7.02
C LEU A 350 14.10 -21.62 -7.03
N LEU A 351 14.93 -20.74 -6.45
CA LEU A 351 14.72 -19.30 -6.46
C LEU A 351 14.84 -18.71 -7.88
N LYS A 352 15.70 -19.27 -8.72
CA LYS A 352 15.89 -18.83 -10.12
C LYS A 352 14.81 -19.34 -11.08
N SER A 353 14.21 -20.51 -10.81
CA SER A 353 13.28 -21.21 -11.71
C SER A 353 11.89 -20.56 -11.89
N GLY A 354 11.79 -19.23 -11.82
CA GLY A 354 10.57 -18.45 -12.04
C GLY A 354 10.82 -17.00 -12.49
N ALA A 355 12.07 -16.62 -12.77
CA ALA A 355 12.42 -15.30 -13.31
C ALA A 355 12.25 -15.20 -14.84
N GLU A 356 12.08 -16.34 -15.51
CA GLU A 356 11.77 -16.43 -16.94
C GLU A 356 10.36 -16.99 -17.10
N ASN A 357 9.39 -16.08 -17.28
CA ASN A 357 8.17 -16.22 -18.10
C ASN A 357 7.15 -15.11 -17.78
#